data_AF-A0A950YE31-F1
#
_entry.id   AF-A0A950YE31-F1
#
_cell.length_a   1.000
_cell.length_b   1.000
_cell.length_c   1.000
_cell.angle_alpha   90.00
_cell.angle_beta   90.00
_cell.angle_gamma   90.00
#
_symmetry.space_group_name_H-M   'P 1'
#
loop_
_entity.id
_entity.type
_entity.pdbx_description
1 polymer ?
#
loop_
_entity_poly.entity_id
_entity_poly.type
_entity_poly.pdbx_seq_one_letter_code
_entity_poly.pdbx_strand_id
1 'polypeptide(L)'
;MGHVDRERLTRLLGDPDLAWVLDRVRRRIELGQPMHGTIAQRSATPGQRDAVARLFGRASRAARGLTVSLDELDELLRRSGVHEGGLADAVVMLTGPVTVRADRVAAEERAWAEAYTRIEAAVAGRAELAAWI
;
A
#
# COMPACT_ATOMS: atom_id res chain seq x y z
N MET A 1 15.82 -10.27 12.85
CA MET A 1 14.70 -9.32 12.73
C MET A 1 15.35 -7.98 12.45
N GLY A 2 15.53 -7.63 11.17
CA GLY A 2 16.28 -6.45 10.75
C GLY A 2 15.71 -5.21 11.41
N HIS A 3 16.58 -4.40 12.04
CA HIS A 3 16.16 -3.19 12.72
C HIS A 3 15.64 -2.20 11.67
N VAL A 4 14.34 -1.97 11.64
CA VAL A 4 13.77 -0.95 10.75
C VAL A 4 14.14 0.42 11.28
N ASP A 5 14.82 1.23 10.46
CA ASP A 5 15.19 2.59 10.81
C ASP A 5 14.12 3.57 10.30
N ARG A 6 13.10 3.78 11.15
CA ARG A 6 11.96 4.65 10.84
C ARG A 6 12.37 6.10 10.61
N GLU A 7 13.39 6.58 11.30
CA GLU A 7 13.87 7.95 11.12
C GLU A 7 14.54 8.13 9.77
N ARG A 8 15.36 7.15 9.37
CA ARG A 8 16.01 7.13 8.06
C ARG A 8 15.01 6.96 6.93
N LEU A 9 13.98 6.14 7.15
CA LEU A 9 12.86 6.02 6.21
C LEU A 9 12.09 7.34 6.05
N THR A 10 11.82 8.03 7.16
CA THR A 10 11.20 9.36 7.15
C THR A 10 12.08 10.40 6.44
N ARG A 11 13.40 10.35 6.64
CA ARG A 11 14.33 11.23 5.91
C ARG A 11 14.36 10.95 4.40
N LEU A 12 14.20 9.69 3.99
CA LEU A 12 14.29 9.29 2.59
C LEU A 12 12.99 9.54 1.82
N LEU A 13 11.84 9.19 2.42
CA LEU A 13 10.53 9.19 1.75
C LEU A 13 9.53 10.19 2.34
N GLY A 14 9.82 10.79 3.49
CA GLY A 14 8.94 11.77 4.16
C GLY A 14 9.03 13.19 3.60
N ASP A 15 9.78 13.40 2.51
CA ASP A 15 9.78 14.66 1.78
C ASP A 15 8.35 14.95 1.26
N PRO A 16 7.74 16.12 1.55
CA PRO A 16 6.42 16.47 1.03
C PRO A 16 6.33 16.41 -0.51
N ASP A 17 7.43 16.65 -1.22
CA ASP A 17 7.49 16.51 -2.67
C ASP A 17 7.46 15.05 -3.13
N LEU A 18 7.62 14.08 -2.24
CA LEU A 18 7.41 12.64 -2.49
C LEU A 18 6.03 12.15 -2.04
N ALA A 19 5.18 12.99 -1.46
CA ALA A 19 3.85 12.58 -0.98
C ALA A 19 2.99 11.93 -2.07
N TRP A 20 3.08 12.41 -3.32
CA TRP A 20 2.35 11.82 -4.44
C TRP A 20 2.76 10.37 -4.75
N VAL A 21 4.02 9.99 -4.47
CA VAL A 21 4.51 8.61 -4.60
C VAL A 21 3.84 7.75 -3.53
N LEU A 22 3.85 8.21 -2.28
CA LEU A 22 3.21 7.51 -1.15
C LEU A 22 1.72 7.31 -1.42
N ASP A 23 1.00 8.34 -1.88
CA ASP A 23 -0.42 8.27 -2.22
C ASP A 23 -0.71 7.27 -3.34
N ARG A 24 0.13 7.27 -4.38
CA ARG A 24 0.01 6.32 -5.51
C ARG A 24 0.23 4.88 -5.05
N VAL A 25 1.27 4.63 -4.25
CA VAL A 25 1.57 3.29 -3.72
C VAL A 25 0.47 2.84 -2.78
N ARG A 26 0.02 3.71 -1.86
CA ARG A 26 -1.12 3.44 -0.97
C ARG A 26 -2.36 3.05 -1.75
N ARG A 27 -2.76 3.84 -2.74
CA ARG A 27 -3.92 3.53 -3.59
C ARG A 27 -3.77 2.19 -4.30
N ARG A 28 -2.56 1.82 -4.67
CA ARG A 28 -2.25 0.55 -5.33
C ARG A 28 -2.38 -0.63 -4.36
N ILE A 29 -1.93 -0.48 -3.11
CA ILE A 29 -2.16 -1.43 -2.02
C ILE A 29 -3.66 -1.57 -1.74
N GLU A 30 -4.40 -0.46 -1.61
CA GLU A 30 -5.85 -0.49 -1.40
C GLU A 30 -6.59 -1.28 -2.49
N LEU A 31 -6.10 -1.22 -3.74
CA LEU A 31 -6.68 -1.94 -4.88
C LEU A 31 -6.16 -3.38 -5.01
N GLY A 32 -5.27 -3.85 -4.13
CA GLY A 32 -4.64 -5.17 -4.24
C GLY A 32 -3.79 -5.34 -5.50
N GLN A 33 -3.31 -4.23 -6.07
CA GLN A 33 -2.56 -4.24 -7.32
C GLN A 33 -1.09 -4.63 -7.07
N PRO A 34 -0.43 -5.29 -8.03
CA PRO A 34 0.98 -5.68 -7.89
C PRO A 34 1.90 -4.48 -7.71
N MET A 35 2.92 -4.58 -6.85
CA MET A 35 3.88 -3.51 -6.54
C MET A 35 5.05 -3.37 -7.55
N HIS A 36 4.82 -3.75 -8.82
CA HIS A 36 5.80 -3.64 -9.89
C HIS A 36 5.36 -2.67 -10.99
N GLY A 37 6.30 -2.25 -11.84
CA GLY A 37 6.07 -1.32 -12.94
C GLY A 37 6.27 0.14 -12.55
N THR A 38 5.52 1.05 -13.17
CA THR A 38 5.73 2.49 -12.99
C THR A 38 4.51 3.24 -12.48
N ILE A 39 4.78 4.32 -11.76
CA ILE A 39 3.80 5.36 -11.44
C ILE A 39 4.23 6.65 -12.11
N ALA A 40 3.26 7.44 -12.56
CA ALA A 40 3.53 8.69 -13.26
C ALA A 40 2.79 9.86 -12.61
N GLN A 41 3.41 11.03 -12.59
CA GLN A 41 2.81 12.30 -12.22
C GLN A 41 2.80 13.22 -13.43
N ARG A 42 1.61 13.55 -13.95
CA ARG A 42 1.45 14.24 -15.24
C ARG A 42 1.91 15.70 -15.22
N SER A 43 1.79 16.35 -14.07
CA SER A 43 2.13 17.76 -13.86
C SER A 43 3.10 17.86 -12.70
N ALA A 44 4.34 17.43 -12.92
CA ALA A 44 5.34 17.39 -11.86
C ALA A 44 5.85 18.80 -11.54
N THR A 45 5.89 19.16 -10.25
CA THR A 45 6.52 20.41 -9.79
C THR A 45 8.05 20.31 -9.89
N PRO A 46 8.79 21.44 -9.90
CA PRO A 46 10.24 21.41 -9.77
C PRO A 46 10.71 20.66 -8.52
N GLY A 47 10.09 20.92 -7.36
CA GLY A 47 10.39 20.21 -6.10
C GLY A 47 10.23 18.69 -6.20
N GLN A 48 9.14 18.22 -6.82
CA GLN A 48 8.92 16.80 -7.11
C GLN A 48 10.02 16.18 -7.97
N ARG A 49 10.48 16.89 -9.00
CA ARG A 49 11.58 16.41 -9.85
C ARG A 49 12.90 16.35 -9.08
N ASP A 50 13.19 17.36 -8.28
CA ASP A 50 14.42 17.43 -7.50
C ASP A 50 14.44 16.35 -6.40
N ALA A 51 13.32 16.14 -5.71
CA ALA A 51 13.17 15.09 -4.71
C ALA A 51 13.37 13.69 -5.30
N VAL A 52 12.76 13.41 -6.46
CA VAL A 52 12.96 12.14 -7.17
C VAL A 52 14.40 12.00 -7.68
N ALA A 53 15.01 13.08 -8.17
CA ALA A 53 16.40 13.06 -8.61
C ALA A 53 17.36 12.75 -7.45
N ARG A 54 17.12 13.35 -6.27
CA ARG A 54 17.87 13.05 -5.03
C ARG A 54 17.69 11.58 -4.62
N LEU A 55 16.45 11.08 -4.67
CA LEU A 55 16.12 9.71 -4.27
C LEU A 55 16.86 8.66 -5.11
N PHE A 56 16.89 8.83 -6.43
CA PHE A 56 17.57 7.88 -7.34
C PHE A 56 19.04 8.23 -7.62
N GLY A 57 19.56 9.33 -7.08
CA GLY A 57 20.92 9.80 -7.34
C GLY A 57 21.20 10.17 -8.80
N ARG A 58 20.16 10.45 -9.60
CA ARG A 58 20.28 10.79 -11.03
C ARG A 58 19.33 11.92 -11.41
N ALA A 59 19.79 12.81 -12.29
CA ALA A 59 18.97 13.92 -12.76
C ALA A 59 17.69 13.41 -13.45
N SER A 60 16.53 13.95 -13.03
CA SER A 60 15.29 13.77 -13.78
C SER A 60 15.43 14.49 -15.12
N ARG A 61 15.16 13.81 -16.24
CA ARG A 61 15.02 14.51 -17.53
C ARG A 61 13.90 15.56 -17.39
N ALA A 62 14.14 16.75 -17.93
CA ALA A 62 13.18 17.83 -17.97
C ALA A 62 12.01 17.44 -18.90
N ALA A 63 11.02 16.74 -18.33
CA ALA A 63 9.76 16.41 -18.99
C ALA A 63 8.60 17.01 -18.19
N ARG A 64 7.48 17.29 -18.86
CA ARG A 64 6.25 17.79 -18.18
C ARG A 64 5.72 16.79 -17.14
N GLY A 65 5.92 15.50 -17.40
CA GLY A 65 5.58 14.41 -16.49
C GLY A 65 6.81 13.79 -15.83
N LEU A 66 6.59 13.19 -14.67
CA LEU A 66 7.59 12.47 -13.88
C LEU A 66 7.17 11.01 -13.73
N THR A 67 8.02 10.07 -14.11
CA THR A 67 7.76 8.64 -13.99
C THR A 67 8.74 8.02 -13.01
N VAL A 68 8.24 7.21 -12.09
CA VAL A 68 9.02 6.49 -11.07
C VAL A 68 8.76 5.00 -11.23
N SER A 69 9.82 4.21 -11.27
CA SER A 69 9.73 2.74 -11.21
C SER A 69 9.57 2.29 -9.77
N LEU A 70 8.57 1.44 -9.52
CA LEU A 70 8.35 0.82 -8.22
C LEU A 70 9.41 -0.26 -7.96
N ASP A 71 9.84 -0.98 -9.00
CA ASP A 71 10.89 -2.00 -8.89
C ASP A 71 12.24 -1.38 -8.49
N GLU A 72 12.63 -0.27 -9.13
CA GLU A 72 13.85 0.46 -8.75
C GLU A 72 13.76 1.03 -7.33
N LEU A 73 12.57 1.49 -6.92
CA LEU A 73 12.35 2.05 -5.59
C LEU A 73 12.39 0.97 -4.50
N ASP A 74 11.80 -0.20 -4.75
CA ASP A 74 11.88 -1.36 -3.86
C ASP A 74 13.33 -1.81 -3.67
N GLU A 75 14.07 -1.93 -4.78
CA GLU A 75 15.48 -2.30 -4.76
C GLU A 75 16.34 -1.25 -4.06
N LEU A 76 16.05 0.05 -4.23
CA LEU A 76 16.72 1.13 -3.49
C LEU A 76 16.54 0.97 -1.97
N LEU A 77 15.32 0.68 -1.52
CA LEU A 77 15.02 0.49 -0.09
C LEU A 77 15.72 -0.73 0.49
N ARG A 78 15.74 -1.85 -0.25
CA ARG A 78 16.44 -3.07 0.17
C ARG A 78 17.95 -2.87 0.24
N ARG A 79 18.55 -2.33 -0.83
CA ARG A 79 20.00 -2.11 -0.92
C ARG A 79 20.53 -1.08 0.05
N SER A 80 19.73 -0.06 0.38
CA SER A 80 20.09 0.93 1.41
C SER A 80 20.02 0.37 2.84
N GLY A 81 19.44 -0.82 3.03
CA GLY A 81 19.23 -1.44 4.33
C GLY A 81 18.23 -0.69 5.21
N VAL A 82 17.48 0.27 4.66
CA VAL A 82 16.53 1.10 5.41
C VAL A 82 15.27 0.29 5.74
N HIS A 83 14.82 -0.56 4.82
CA HIS A 83 13.64 -1.39 5.01
C HIS A 83 13.70 -2.69 4.19
N GLU A 84 13.90 -3.82 4.86
CA GLU A 84 14.01 -5.14 4.20
C GLU A 84 12.66 -5.68 3.70
N GLY A 85 11.54 -5.26 4.31
CA GLY A 85 10.18 -5.64 3.90
C GLY A 85 9.70 -5.04 2.57
N GLY A 86 10.57 -4.27 1.89
CA GLY A 86 10.26 -3.65 0.62
C GLY A 86 9.34 -2.42 0.73
N LEU A 87 8.92 -1.92 -0.43
CA LEU A 87 8.24 -0.64 -0.61
C LEU A 87 6.83 -0.63 0.01
N ALA A 88 6.08 -1.72 -0.10
CA ALA A 88 4.72 -1.78 0.43
C ALA A 88 4.70 -1.60 1.96
N ASP A 89 5.54 -2.37 2.65
CA ASP A 89 5.67 -2.30 4.11
C ASP A 89 6.21 -0.94 4.57
N ALA A 90 7.17 -0.38 3.84
CA ALA A 90 7.70 0.95 4.10
C ALA A 90 6.61 2.04 4.04
N VAL A 91 5.75 2.00 3.02
CA VAL A 91 4.64 2.95 2.88
C VAL A 91 3.60 2.77 3.99
N VAL A 92 3.28 1.54 4.38
CA VAL A 92 2.39 1.26 5.52
C VAL A 92 3.00 1.79 6.82
N MET A 93 4.31 1.65 7.02
CA MET A 93 4.98 2.16 8.21
C MET A 93 4.95 3.69 8.31
N LEU A 94 5.03 4.40 7.18
CA LEU A 94 5.01 5.86 7.10
C LEU A 94 3.60 6.46 7.12
N THR A 95 2.65 5.84 6.43
CA THR A 95 1.29 6.38 6.23
C THR A 95 0.23 5.73 7.11
N GLY A 96 0.61 4.74 7.90
CA GLY A 96 -0.28 3.92 8.71
C GLY A 96 -0.87 2.72 7.96
N PRO A 97 -1.65 1.87 8.65
CA PRO A 97 -2.28 0.70 8.05
C PRO A 97 -3.11 1.03 6.81
N VAL A 98 -2.93 0.24 5.75
CA VAL A 98 -3.68 0.36 4.50
C VAL A 98 -4.51 -0.90 4.31
N THR A 99 -5.84 -0.78 4.44
CA THR A 99 -6.75 -1.91 4.24
C THR A 99 -6.96 -2.15 2.75
N VAL A 100 -6.66 -3.38 2.30
CA VAL A 100 -6.98 -3.81 0.94
C VAL A 100 -8.50 -3.93 0.79
N ARG A 101 -9.06 -3.32 -0.25
CA ARG A 101 -10.52 -3.26 -0.45
C ARG A 101 -11.13 -4.65 -0.61
N ALA A 102 -10.46 -5.54 -1.35
CA ALA A 102 -10.90 -6.92 -1.56
C ALA A 102 -10.96 -7.69 -0.24
N ASP A 103 -9.93 -7.57 0.60
CA ASP A 103 -9.89 -8.23 1.91
C ASP A 103 -11.02 -7.76 2.83
N ARG A 104 -11.38 -6.48 2.77
CA ARG A 104 -12.52 -5.94 3.52
C ARG A 104 -13.84 -6.57 3.07
N VAL A 105 -14.07 -6.67 1.77
CA VAL A 105 -15.27 -7.31 1.21
C VAL A 105 -15.32 -8.79 1.59
N ALA A 106 -14.21 -9.51 1.44
CA ALA A 106 -14.12 -10.93 1.81
C ALA A 106 -14.27 -11.16 3.33
N ALA A 107 -13.79 -10.24 4.17
CA ALA A 107 -13.99 -10.30 5.62
C ALA A 107 -15.46 -10.10 5.99
N GLU A 108 -16.15 -9.16 5.34
CA GLU A 108 -17.57 -8.94 5.54
C GLU A 108 -18.40 -10.15 5.09
N GLU A 109 -18.10 -10.72 3.92
CA GLU A 109 -18.78 -11.93 3.43
C GLU A 109 -18.58 -13.13 4.35
N ARG A 110 -17.35 -13.34 4.85
CA ARG A 110 -17.07 -14.38 5.85
C ARG A 110 -17.84 -14.14 7.15
N ALA A 111 -17.89 -12.91 7.64
CA ALA A 111 -18.64 -12.58 8.85
C ALA A 111 -20.14 -12.87 8.69
N TRP A 112 -20.71 -12.58 7.52
CA TRP A 112 -22.09 -12.95 7.20
C TRP A 112 -22.28 -14.47 7.15
N ALA A 113 -21.42 -15.19 6.44
CA ALA A 113 -21.50 -16.65 6.36
C ALA A 113 -21.40 -17.33 7.73
N GLU A 114 -20.51 -16.85 8.60
CA GLU A 114 -20.37 -17.33 9.99
C GLU A 114 -21.63 -17.05 10.82
N ALA A 115 -22.25 -15.87 10.65
CA ALA A 115 -23.49 -15.52 11.33
C ALA A 115 -24.63 -16.44 10.90
N TYR A 116 -24.82 -16.67 9.59
CA TYR A 116 -25.81 -17.62 9.08
C TYR A 116 -25.56 -19.04 9.58
N THR A 117 -24.31 -19.52 9.53
CA THR A 117 -23.94 -20.84 10.06
C THR A 117 -24.31 -20.98 11.54
N ARG A 118 -24.08 -19.95 12.35
CA ARG A 118 -24.47 -19.96 13.77
C ARG A 118 -25.98 -20.02 13.96
N ILE A 119 -26.74 -19.29 13.13
CA ILE A 119 -28.21 -19.28 13.18
C ILE A 119 -28.75 -20.65 12.76
N GLU A 120 -28.29 -21.21 11.65
CA GLU A 120 -28.65 -22.56 11.18
C GLU A 120 -28.35 -23.62 12.25
N ALA A 121 -27.19 -23.55 12.89
CA ALA A 121 -26.85 -24.45 13.98
C ALA A 121 -27.79 -24.29 15.19
N ALA A 122 -28.25 -23.07 15.49
CA ALA A 122 -29.15 -22.81 16.62
C ALA A 122 -30.59 -23.29 16.37
N VAL A 123 -31.03 -23.36 15.11
CA VAL A 123 -32.35 -23.90 14.74
C VAL A 123 -32.31 -25.35 14.28
N ALA A 124 -31.13 -25.94 14.14
CA ALA A 124 -30.99 -27.36 13.85
C ALA A 124 -31.75 -28.18 14.90
N GLY A 125 -32.77 -28.91 14.46
CA GLY A 125 -33.67 -29.69 15.33
C GLY A 125 -34.96 -28.96 15.78
N ARG A 126 -35.20 -27.72 15.32
CA ARG A 126 -36.43 -26.94 15.55
C ARG A 126 -37.10 -26.60 14.24
N ALA A 127 -37.82 -27.56 13.67
CA ALA A 127 -38.45 -27.44 12.36
C ALA A 127 -39.46 -26.27 12.30
N GLU A 128 -40.06 -25.91 13.43
CA GLU A 128 -40.96 -24.77 13.59
C GLU A 128 -40.28 -23.40 13.39
N LEU A 129 -38.95 -23.33 13.53
CA LEU A 129 -38.17 -22.10 13.34
C LEU A 129 -37.53 -22.02 11.95
N ALA A 130 -37.58 -23.09 11.16
CA ALA A 130 -36.97 -23.13 9.82
C ALA A 130 -37.63 -22.14 8.83
N ALA A 131 -38.87 -21.71 9.07
CA ALA A 131 -39.57 -20.73 8.25
C ALA A 131 -39.17 -19.26 8.53
N TRP A 132 -38.33 -19.02 9.55
CA TRP A 132 -37.95 -17.69 10.04
C TRP A 132 -36.50 -17.30 9.73
N ILE A 133 -35.78 -18.15 8.97
CA ILE A 133 -34.40 -17.96 8.53
C ILE A 133 -34.38 -18.06 7.01
#